data_AF-S7W7J8-F1
#
_entry.id   AF-S7W7J8-F1
#
_cell.length_a   1.000
_cell.length_b   1.000
_cell.length_c   1.000
_cell.angle_alpha   90.00
_cell.angle_beta   90.00
_cell.angle_gamma   90.00
#
_symmetry.space_group_name_H-M   'P 1'
#
loop_
_entity.id
_entity.type
_entity.pdbx_description
1 polymer ?
#
loop_
_entity_poly.entity_id
_entity_poly.type
_entity_poly.pdbx_seq_one_letter_code
_entity_poly.pdbx_strand_id
1 'polypeptide(L)'
;MEIPLHYAPLLGIVYSEKHYKSNMAVDLYKKHFKDLYRWNVKEIAEIISNEPNDEYLSYSEIIGLWNLDLKPNITAGNIVESIEKYIDALYKVNNITIPYVIRFTLKQYDTIKIYLTAVFKFIKDKNDPHQIENICTSISQETLFCYDAQYEILQHIYISLKTGKGFDITYFIKEMIYKIKYDILSRIVTSNTDAQNVHNLAYWRNQLSEEIGFIKNESKYTYMRKETLIDNKQYILYQFFLLFKVEKVVTEILEKINKNPTFLCLTSQFIVERETKESKLKKYMEFDNFDLLDIRSITNKGVIFIMESMGIALKKRYKFY
;
A
#
# COMPACT_ATOMS: atom_id res chain seq x y z
N MET A 1 19.86 -11.31 -3.02
CA MET A 1 20.55 -12.50 -3.55
C MET A 1 19.65 -13.04 -4.65
N GLU A 2 19.98 -12.72 -5.90
CA GLU A 2 19.28 -13.25 -7.08
C GLU A 2 19.56 -14.75 -7.16
N ILE A 3 18.52 -15.56 -7.37
CA ILE A 3 18.70 -16.99 -7.60
C ILE A 3 18.91 -17.18 -9.11
N PRO A 4 20.07 -17.67 -9.56
CA PRO A 4 20.35 -17.89 -10.98
C PRO A 4 19.35 -18.86 -11.63
N LEU A 5 19.00 -18.62 -12.90
CA LEU A 5 17.99 -19.36 -13.68
C LEU A 5 18.14 -20.89 -13.67
N HIS A 6 19.35 -21.41 -13.52
CA HIS A 6 19.61 -22.86 -13.54
C HIS A 6 19.24 -23.59 -12.23
N TYR A 7 18.92 -22.87 -11.15
CA TYR A 7 18.45 -23.46 -9.90
C TYR A 7 16.93 -23.63 -9.81
N ALA A 8 16.15 -23.10 -10.77
CA ALA A 8 14.70 -23.26 -10.81
C ALA A 8 14.21 -24.74 -10.81
N PRO A 9 14.87 -25.68 -11.51
CA PRO A 9 14.50 -27.10 -11.46
C PRO A 9 14.82 -27.76 -10.10
N LEU A 10 15.84 -27.27 -9.39
CA LEU A 10 16.29 -27.80 -8.10
C LEU A 10 15.34 -27.45 -6.93
N LEU A 11 14.41 -26.51 -7.12
CA LEU A 11 13.38 -26.17 -6.13
C LEU A 11 12.18 -27.14 -6.10
N GLY A 12 12.16 -28.17 -6.95
CA GLY A 12 11.13 -29.22 -6.91
C GLY A 12 9.70 -28.69 -7.12
N ILE A 13 9.55 -27.55 -7.79
CA ILE A 13 8.26 -27.02 -8.19
C ILE A 13 7.82 -27.80 -9.43
N VAL A 14 7.23 -28.98 -9.21
CA VAL A 14 6.59 -29.74 -10.27
C VAL A 14 5.34 -28.98 -10.69
N TYR A 15 5.40 -28.41 -11.89
CA TYR A 15 4.30 -27.75 -12.56
C TYR A 15 3.18 -28.75 -12.83
N SER A 16 1.98 -28.48 -12.33
CA SER A 16 0.77 -29.19 -12.75
C SER A 16 -0.25 -28.15 -13.17
N GLU A 17 -0.69 -28.21 -14.44
CA GLU A 17 -1.71 -27.33 -15.02
C GLU A 17 -3.12 -27.53 -14.41
N LYS A 18 -3.27 -28.43 -13.42
CA LYS A 18 -4.58 -28.87 -12.93
C LYS A 18 -5.24 -28.00 -11.83
N HIS A 19 -4.72 -26.83 -11.47
CA HIS A 19 -5.26 -26.04 -10.35
C HIS A 19 -5.62 -24.58 -10.72
N TYR A 20 -6.49 -24.39 -11.72
CA TYR A 20 -7.06 -23.08 -12.05
C TYR A 20 -8.27 -22.67 -11.18
N LYS A 21 -8.62 -23.46 -10.14
CA LYS A 21 -9.71 -23.15 -9.19
C LYS A 21 -9.29 -23.20 -7.71
N SER A 22 -8.02 -23.45 -7.40
CA SER A 22 -7.54 -23.44 -6.01
C SER A 22 -6.94 -22.08 -5.67
N ASN A 23 -7.07 -21.66 -4.41
CA ASN A 23 -6.48 -20.43 -3.89
C ASN A 23 -4.95 -20.64 -3.80
N MET A 24 -4.26 -20.42 -4.91
CA MET A 24 -2.84 -20.76 -5.11
C MET A 24 -1.95 -20.13 -4.02
N ALA A 25 -2.22 -18.88 -3.65
CA ALA A 25 -1.56 -18.20 -2.54
C ALA A 25 -1.67 -18.98 -1.22
N VAL A 26 -2.87 -19.44 -0.86
CA VAL A 26 -3.09 -20.23 0.37
C VAL A 26 -2.30 -21.53 0.34
N ASP A 27 -2.36 -22.27 -0.77
CA ASP A 27 -1.70 -23.57 -0.91
C ASP A 27 -0.18 -23.43 -0.87
N LEU A 28 0.36 -22.47 -1.62
CA LEU A 28 1.79 -22.15 -1.67
C LEU A 28 2.30 -21.70 -0.29
N TYR A 29 1.58 -20.79 0.36
CA TYR A 29 1.92 -20.32 1.70
C TYR A 29 1.94 -21.46 2.72
N LYS A 30 0.91 -22.32 2.68
CA LYS A 30 0.81 -23.47 3.58
C LYS A 30 1.95 -24.46 3.42
N LYS A 31 2.34 -24.73 2.17
CA LYS A 31 3.38 -25.70 1.81
C LYS A 31 4.79 -25.23 2.19
N HIS A 32 5.11 -23.96 1.92
CA HIS A 32 6.50 -23.49 1.96
C HIS A 32 6.86 -22.66 3.21
N PHE A 33 5.89 -22.04 3.90
CA PHE A 33 6.18 -21.10 4.99
C PHE A 33 5.70 -21.66 6.33
N LYS A 34 6.64 -22.07 7.19
CA LYS A 34 6.39 -22.80 8.44
C LYS A 34 6.83 -22.03 9.70
N ASP A 35 6.90 -20.71 9.61
CA ASP A 35 7.32 -19.80 10.68
C ASP A 35 6.42 -19.91 11.94
N LEU A 36 6.89 -19.35 13.06
CA LEU A 36 6.20 -19.43 14.36
C LEU A 36 4.86 -18.69 14.31
N TYR A 37 4.86 -17.48 13.76
CA TYR A 37 3.67 -16.72 13.46
C TYR A 37 3.42 -16.76 11.96
N ARG A 38 2.17 -17.01 11.57
CA ARG A 38 1.79 -17.20 10.18
C ARG A 38 0.62 -16.30 9.83
N TRP A 39 0.57 -15.86 8.59
CA TRP A 39 -0.59 -15.17 8.06
C TRP A 39 -1.79 -16.09 7.98
N ASN A 40 -2.94 -15.56 8.36
CA ASN A 40 -4.20 -16.05 7.84
C ASN A 40 -4.39 -15.45 6.44
N VAL A 41 -3.91 -16.17 5.42
CA VAL A 41 -3.84 -15.65 4.03
C VAL A 41 -5.22 -15.20 3.51
N LYS A 42 -6.31 -15.84 3.96
CA LYS A 42 -7.68 -15.43 3.60
C LYS A 42 -7.99 -14.03 4.13
N GLU A 43 -7.77 -13.80 5.42
CA GLU A 43 -8.01 -12.49 6.04
C GLU A 43 -7.09 -11.41 5.44
N ILE A 44 -5.83 -11.76 5.10
CA ILE A 44 -4.91 -10.83 4.44
C ILE A 44 -5.40 -10.41 3.05
N ALA A 45 -6.06 -11.32 2.33
CA ALA A 45 -6.68 -11.02 1.04
C ALA A 45 -7.91 -10.10 1.18
N GLU A 46 -8.56 -10.07 2.34
CA GLU A 46 -9.68 -9.17 2.62
C GLU A 46 -9.23 -7.77 3.05
N ILE A 47 -7.95 -7.59 3.42
CA ILE A 47 -7.39 -6.27 3.71
C ILE A 47 -7.15 -5.52 2.40
N ILE A 48 -8.10 -4.70 1.99
CA ILE A 48 -8.00 -3.82 0.83
C ILE A 48 -8.03 -2.38 1.35
N SER A 49 -7.18 -1.49 0.83
CA SER A 49 -7.30 -0.06 1.17
C SER A 49 -8.54 0.51 0.50
N ASN A 50 -9.27 1.35 1.22
CA ASN A 50 -10.42 2.02 0.60
C ASN A 50 -9.91 3.03 -0.44
N GLU A 51 -10.53 3.04 -1.61
CA GLU A 51 -10.39 4.13 -2.57
C GLU A 51 -10.93 5.44 -1.95
N PRO A 52 -10.45 6.61 -2.41
CA PRO A 52 -11.05 7.89 -2.02
C PRO A 52 -12.57 7.88 -2.28
N ASN A 53 -13.35 8.10 -1.22
CA ASN A 53 -14.82 8.18 -1.27
C ASN A 53 -15.32 9.57 -1.72
N ASP A 54 -14.41 10.51 -1.95
CA ASP A 54 -14.73 11.91 -2.22
C ASP A 54 -15.22 12.10 -3.66
N GLU A 55 -16.28 12.90 -3.82
CA GLU A 55 -16.52 13.57 -5.10
C GLU A 55 -15.31 14.47 -5.43
N TYR A 56 -14.95 14.54 -6.70
CA TYR A 56 -13.89 15.46 -7.13
C TYR A 56 -14.40 16.90 -7.08
N LEU A 57 -13.50 17.83 -6.76
CA LEU A 57 -13.83 19.26 -6.72
C LEU A 57 -14.18 19.79 -8.12
N SER A 58 -15.05 20.79 -8.22
CA SER A 58 -15.23 21.53 -9.48
C SER A 58 -13.93 22.24 -9.88
N TYR A 59 -13.84 22.69 -11.15
CA TYR A 59 -12.65 23.39 -11.64
C TYR A 59 -12.29 24.62 -10.78
N SER A 60 -13.28 25.43 -10.40
CA SER A 60 -13.08 26.61 -9.54
C SER A 60 -12.58 26.24 -8.14
N GLU A 61 -13.02 25.11 -7.60
CA GLU A 61 -12.63 24.68 -6.26
C GLU A 61 -11.22 24.07 -6.25
N ILE A 62 -10.90 23.20 -7.22
CA ILE A 62 -9.56 22.59 -7.31
C ILE A 62 -8.49 23.64 -7.61
N ILE A 63 -8.80 24.63 -8.47
CA ILE A 63 -7.85 25.71 -8.79
C ILE A 63 -7.71 26.69 -7.62
N GLY A 64 -8.78 26.91 -6.85
CA GLY A 64 -8.74 27.68 -5.60
C GLY A 64 -7.84 27.00 -4.57
N LEU A 65 -8.05 25.70 -4.33
CA LEU A 65 -7.20 24.88 -3.47
C LEU A 65 -5.73 24.92 -3.92
N TRP A 66 -5.49 24.76 -5.21
CA TRP A 66 -4.15 24.83 -5.79
C TRP A 66 -3.48 26.19 -5.54
N ASN A 67 -4.13 27.30 -5.96
CA ASN A 67 -3.53 28.62 -5.93
C ASN A 67 -3.34 29.17 -4.51
N LEU A 68 -4.28 28.90 -3.61
CA LEU A 68 -4.28 29.48 -2.27
C LEU A 68 -3.45 28.65 -1.29
N ASP A 69 -3.52 27.32 -1.37
CA ASP A 69 -2.97 26.45 -0.33
C ASP A 69 -1.71 25.69 -0.76
N LEU A 70 -1.57 25.31 -2.04
CA LEU A 70 -0.50 24.41 -2.48
C LEU A 70 0.62 25.11 -3.23
N LYS A 71 0.28 25.85 -4.29
CA LYS A 71 1.21 26.60 -5.14
C LYS A 71 2.19 27.49 -4.38
N PRO A 72 1.81 28.22 -3.30
CA PRO A 72 2.75 29.06 -2.56
C PRO A 72 3.92 28.29 -1.92
N ASN A 73 3.78 26.98 -1.76
CA ASN A 73 4.80 26.12 -1.15
C ASN A 73 5.77 25.51 -2.17
N ILE A 74 5.65 25.85 -3.47
CA ILE A 74 6.45 25.26 -4.54
C ILE A 74 7.43 26.29 -5.07
N THR A 75 8.73 25.95 -5.03
CA THR A 75 9.80 26.85 -5.44
C THR A 75 10.10 26.77 -6.93
N ALA A 76 9.91 25.59 -7.54
CA ALA A 76 10.25 25.36 -8.94
C ALA A 76 9.07 25.69 -9.88
N GLY A 77 9.25 26.72 -10.72
CA GLY A 77 8.20 27.21 -11.62
C GLY A 77 7.74 26.20 -12.69
N ASN A 78 8.60 25.27 -13.10
CA ASN A 78 8.24 24.19 -14.03
C ASN A 78 7.26 23.18 -13.41
N ILE A 79 7.34 22.93 -12.10
CA ILE A 79 6.37 22.09 -11.38
C ILE A 79 5.02 22.79 -11.37
N VAL A 80 5.01 24.10 -11.06
CA VAL A 80 3.78 24.90 -11.06
C VAL A 80 3.09 24.85 -12.42
N GLU A 81 3.82 25.12 -13.49
CA GLU A 81 3.30 25.09 -14.85
C GLU A 81 2.77 23.70 -15.26
N SER A 82 3.49 22.63 -14.91
CA SER A 82 3.09 21.25 -15.21
C SER A 82 1.77 20.89 -14.53
N ILE A 83 1.63 21.19 -13.24
CA ILE A 83 0.40 20.90 -12.49
C ILE A 83 -0.78 21.74 -12.98
N GLU A 84 -0.59 23.03 -13.25
CA GLU A 84 -1.66 23.90 -13.77
C GLU A 84 -2.19 23.40 -15.11
N LYS A 85 -1.28 23.11 -16.06
CA LYS A 85 -1.65 22.52 -17.35
C LYS A 85 -2.38 21.19 -17.16
N TYR A 86 -1.94 20.39 -16.19
CA TYR A 86 -2.56 19.10 -15.91
C TYR A 86 -3.98 19.21 -15.37
N ILE A 87 -4.22 20.13 -14.43
CA ILE A 87 -5.57 20.47 -13.96
C ILE A 87 -6.41 20.94 -15.15
N ASP A 88 -5.95 21.92 -15.91
CA ASP A 88 -6.70 22.44 -17.06
C ASP A 88 -7.06 21.34 -18.07
N ALA A 89 -6.12 20.43 -18.39
CA ALA A 89 -6.36 19.32 -19.29
C ALA A 89 -7.39 18.32 -18.75
N LEU A 90 -7.35 18.00 -17.44
CA LEU A 90 -8.33 17.12 -16.80
C LEU A 90 -9.75 17.72 -16.81
N TYR A 91 -9.85 19.04 -16.66
CA TYR A 91 -11.13 19.77 -16.69
C TYR A 91 -11.52 20.29 -18.07
N LYS A 92 -10.73 19.99 -19.11
CA LYS A 92 -10.96 20.39 -20.52
C LYS A 92 -11.10 21.91 -20.69
N VAL A 93 -10.31 22.66 -19.94
CA VAL A 93 -10.26 24.14 -19.98
C VAL A 93 -9.25 24.58 -21.04
N ASN A 94 -9.54 25.69 -21.73
CA ASN A 94 -8.64 26.36 -22.68
C ASN A 94 -8.13 25.49 -23.85
N ASN A 95 -8.80 24.37 -24.17
CA ASN A 95 -8.37 23.41 -25.19
C ASN A 95 -6.92 22.92 -25.00
N ILE A 96 -6.42 22.91 -23.75
CA ILE A 96 -5.07 22.46 -23.46
C ILE A 96 -4.96 20.97 -23.74
N THR A 97 -3.97 20.59 -24.54
CA THR A 97 -3.70 19.19 -24.90
C THR A 97 -2.45 18.70 -24.18
N ILE A 98 -2.63 17.78 -23.24
CA ILE A 98 -1.55 16.98 -22.67
C ILE A 98 -1.55 15.60 -23.35
N PRO A 99 -0.38 15.07 -23.75
CA PRO A 99 -0.26 13.71 -24.25
C PRO A 99 -1.00 12.69 -23.37
N TYR A 100 -1.66 11.72 -24.00
CA TYR A 100 -2.49 10.68 -23.37
C TYR A 100 -3.76 11.14 -22.63
N VAL A 101 -3.75 12.27 -21.92
CA VAL A 101 -4.93 12.78 -21.18
C VAL A 101 -6.10 13.00 -22.14
N ILE A 102 -5.85 13.56 -23.33
CA ILE A 102 -6.89 13.73 -24.38
C ILE A 102 -7.54 12.42 -24.84
N ARG A 103 -6.92 11.26 -24.54
CA ARG A 103 -7.41 9.92 -24.90
C ARG A 103 -8.11 9.21 -23.74
N PHE A 104 -8.33 9.88 -22.61
CA PHE A 104 -9.00 9.30 -21.46
C PHE A 104 -10.50 9.14 -21.75
N THR A 105 -11.09 8.05 -21.25
CA THR A 105 -12.55 7.92 -21.17
C THR A 105 -13.09 8.85 -20.07
N LEU A 106 -14.39 9.13 -20.07
CA LEU A 106 -15.02 9.93 -19.00
C LEU A 106 -14.72 9.35 -17.61
N LYS A 107 -14.88 8.03 -17.46
CA LYS A 107 -14.54 7.32 -16.22
C LYS A 107 -13.08 7.53 -15.79
N GLN A 108 -12.14 7.48 -16.74
CA GLN A 108 -10.72 7.71 -16.44
C GLN A 108 -10.44 9.14 -15.98
N TYR A 109 -11.06 10.14 -16.61
CA TYR A 109 -10.98 11.53 -16.14
C TYR A 109 -11.48 11.65 -14.69
N ASP A 110 -12.64 11.08 -14.41
CA ASP A 110 -13.28 11.20 -13.09
C ASP A 110 -12.42 10.52 -12.01
N THR A 111 -11.92 9.30 -12.28
CA THR A 111 -11.00 8.60 -11.36
C THR A 111 -9.77 9.45 -11.03
N ILE A 112 -9.09 10.00 -12.05
CA ILE A 112 -7.89 10.81 -11.83
C ILE A 112 -8.22 12.08 -11.04
N LYS A 113 -9.34 12.74 -11.32
CA LYS A 113 -9.78 13.92 -10.57
C LYS A 113 -10.09 13.61 -9.12
N ILE A 114 -10.73 12.47 -8.83
CA ILE A 114 -11.03 12.02 -7.46
C ILE A 114 -9.73 11.85 -6.68
N TYR A 115 -8.78 11.11 -7.24
CA TYR A 115 -7.48 10.87 -6.61
C TYR A 115 -6.67 12.15 -6.42
N LEU A 116 -6.59 13.00 -7.45
CA LEU A 116 -5.87 14.27 -7.37
C LEU A 116 -6.49 15.18 -6.29
N THR A 117 -7.81 15.27 -6.25
CA THR A 117 -8.56 16.02 -5.22
C THR A 117 -8.23 15.50 -3.83
N ALA A 118 -8.32 14.19 -3.62
CA ALA A 118 -8.07 13.58 -2.32
C ALA A 118 -6.63 13.83 -1.86
N VAL A 119 -5.64 13.66 -2.74
CA VAL A 119 -4.22 13.95 -2.46
C VAL A 119 -4.04 15.42 -2.07
N PHE A 120 -4.60 16.35 -2.84
CA PHE A 120 -4.48 17.78 -2.58
C PHE A 120 -5.08 18.20 -1.23
N LYS A 121 -6.27 17.67 -0.89
CA LYS A 121 -6.86 17.88 0.44
C LYS A 121 -5.96 17.34 1.55
N PHE A 122 -5.43 16.12 1.38
CA PHE A 122 -4.56 15.50 2.39
C PHE A 122 -3.27 16.29 2.64
N ILE A 123 -2.60 16.76 1.59
CA ILE A 123 -1.34 17.50 1.76
C ILE A 123 -1.56 18.91 2.27
N LYS A 124 -2.67 19.57 1.90
CA LYS A 124 -3.11 20.84 2.51
C LYS A 124 -3.27 20.69 4.01
N ASP A 125 -3.99 19.66 4.45
CA ASP A 125 -4.30 19.43 5.86
C ASP A 125 -3.06 19.19 6.74
N LYS A 126 -1.96 18.72 6.15
CA LYS A 126 -0.69 18.51 6.86
C LYS A 126 0.12 19.79 7.03
N ASN A 127 -0.09 20.78 6.14
CA ASN A 127 0.57 22.09 6.19
C ASN A 127 2.11 22.01 6.30
N ASP A 128 2.73 21.08 5.57
CA ASP A 128 4.18 20.89 5.48
C ASP A 128 4.67 21.27 4.07
N PRO A 129 5.32 22.44 3.90
CA PRO A 129 5.74 22.92 2.59
C PRO A 129 6.66 21.95 1.83
N HIS A 130 7.59 21.29 2.53
CA HIS A 130 8.50 20.34 1.90
C HIS A 130 7.77 19.09 1.42
N GLN A 131 6.81 18.61 2.19
CA GLN A 131 5.98 17.48 1.76
C GLN A 131 5.09 17.85 0.57
N ILE A 132 4.51 19.05 0.57
CA ILE A 132 3.70 19.57 -0.55
C ILE A 132 4.54 19.60 -1.83
N GLU A 133 5.73 20.21 -1.78
CA GLU A 133 6.61 20.32 -2.95
C GLU A 133 7.07 18.96 -3.46
N ASN A 134 7.47 18.04 -2.58
CA ASN A 134 7.90 16.69 -2.97
C ASN A 134 6.78 15.91 -3.66
N ILE A 135 5.56 15.99 -3.15
CA ILE A 135 4.40 15.29 -3.73
C ILE A 135 4.01 15.91 -5.07
N CYS A 136 3.99 17.25 -5.16
CA CYS A 136 3.71 17.92 -6.42
C CYS A 136 4.80 17.64 -7.47
N THR A 137 6.06 17.52 -7.05
CA THR A 137 7.16 17.06 -7.91
C THR A 137 6.85 15.69 -8.49
N SER A 138 6.52 14.70 -7.64
CA SER A 138 6.19 13.34 -8.10
C SER A 138 4.99 13.31 -9.06
N ILE A 139 3.93 14.08 -8.78
CA ILE A 139 2.78 14.17 -9.68
C ILE A 139 3.19 14.80 -11.01
N SER A 140 3.95 15.91 -10.98
CA SER A 140 4.36 16.66 -12.18
C SER A 140 5.19 15.86 -13.17
N GLN A 141 5.94 14.87 -12.67
CA GLN A 141 6.77 13.98 -13.49
C GLN A 141 5.90 12.99 -14.28
N GLU A 142 4.71 12.66 -13.78
CA GLU A 142 3.86 11.61 -14.32
C GLU A 142 2.74 12.13 -15.25
N THR A 143 2.53 13.45 -15.30
CA THR A 143 1.41 14.08 -16.05
C THR A 143 1.44 13.81 -17.55
N LEU A 144 2.63 13.51 -18.10
CA LEU A 144 2.83 13.25 -19.53
C LEU A 144 2.71 11.77 -19.92
N PHE A 145 2.51 10.88 -18.94
CA PHE A 145 2.42 9.43 -19.18
C PHE A 145 0.98 8.96 -19.39
N CYS A 146 0.81 7.65 -19.60
CA CYS A 146 -0.48 7.03 -19.82
C CYS A 146 -1.38 7.06 -18.56
N TYR A 147 -2.67 6.74 -18.73
CA TYR A 147 -3.62 6.62 -17.63
C TYR A 147 -3.11 5.69 -16.52
N ASP A 148 -2.58 4.53 -16.88
CA ASP A 148 -2.11 3.53 -15.91
C ASP A 148 -0.99 4.12 -15.03
N ALA A 149 -0.06 4.90 -15.62
CA ALA A 149 1.03 5.57 -14.88
C ALA A 149 0.50 6.61 -13.90
N GLN A 150 -0.37 7.50 -14.39
CA GLN A 150 -0.98 8.56 -13.59
C GLN A 150 -1.83 7.98 -12.45
N TYR A 151 -2.56 6.90 -12.70
CA TYR A 151 -3.36 6.22 -11.69
C TYR A 151 -2.46 5.58 -10.61
N GLU A 152 -1.46 4.78 -11.00
CA GLU A 152 -0.62 4.05 -10.02
C GLU A 152 0.15 5.02 -9.12
N ILE A 153 0.67 6.14 -9.66
CA ILE A 153 1.36 7.13 -8.84
C ILE A 153 0.41 7.84 -7.86
N LEU A 154 -0.77 8.28 -8.34
CA LEU A 154 -1.73 8.99 -7.48
C LEU A 154 -2.30 8.07 -6.41
N GLN A 155 -2.59 6.81 -6.77
CA GLN A 155 -3.01 5.79 -5.81
C GLN A 155 -1.92 5.55 -4.76
N HIS A 156 -0.67 5.35 -5.18
CA HIS A 156 0.45 5.14 -4.26
C HIS A 156 0.67 6.34 -3.30
N ILE A 157 0.59 7.57 -3.81
CA ILE A 157 0.66 8.80 -3.01
C ILE A 157 -0.50 8.83 -2.01
N TYR A 158 -1.73 8.60 -2.47
CA TYR A 158 -2.93 8.59 -1.64
C TYR A 158 -2.81 7.58 -0.48
N ILE A 159 -2.46 6.32 -0.76
CA ILE A 159 -2.27 5.27 0.25
C ILE A 159 -1.21 5.70 1.26
N SER A 160 -0.10 6.30 0.79
CA SER A 160 0.98 6.77 1.66
C SER A 160 0.57 7.95 2.55
N LEU A 161 -0.41 8.75 2.14
CA LEU A 161 -0.87 9.93 2.89
C LEU A 161 -1.96 9.61 3.92
N LYS A 162 -2.83 8.64 3.63
CA LYS A 162 -4.05 8.30 4.38
C LYS A 162 -3.82 7.84 5.82
N THR A 163 -2.58 7.55 6.22
CA THR A 163 -2.22 6.99 7.53
C THR A 163 -2.31 7.98 8.72
N GLY A 164 -3.29 8.91 8.77
CA GLY A 164 -3.17 10.09 9.65
C GLY A 164 -4.40 10.69 10.35
N LYS A 165 -5.66 10.29 10.09
CA LYS A 165 -6.83 10.97 10.71
C LYS A 165 -7.93 10.02 11.20
N GLY A 166 -8.23 10.02 12.50
CA GLY A 166 -9.52 9.57 13.05
C GLY A 166 -9.82 8.07 13.00
N PHE A 167 -8.79 7.21 12.94
CA PHE A 167 -8.99 5.77 12.79
C PHE A 167 -8.51 5.00 14.01
N ASP A 168 -9.22 3.91 14.35
CA ASP A 168 -8.78 2.97 15.37
C ASP A 168 -7.48 2.25 14.97
N ILE A 169 -6.82 1.61 15.94
CA ILE A 169 -5.54 0.92 15.70
C ILE A 169 -5.66 -0.24 14.72
N THR A 170 -6.82 -0.89 14.62
CA THR A 170 -7.03 -2.02 13.70
C THR A 170 -7.04 -1.55 12.25
N TYR A 171 -7.68 -0.40 12.00
CA TYR A 171 -7.66 0.25 10.70
C TYR A 171 -6.23 0.69 10.34
N PHE A 172 -5.51 1.31 11.27
CA PHE A 172 -4.10 1.68 11.05
C PHE A 172 -3.24 0.47 10.65
N ILE A 173 -3.36 -0.64 11.37
CA ILE A 173 -2.63 -1.89 11.05
C ILE A 173 -3.02 -2.42 9.66
N LYS A 174 -4.31 -2.39 9.30
CA LYS A 174 -4.80 -2.81 7.98
C LYS A 174 -4.20 -1.97 6.85
N GLU A 175 -4.21 -0.64 6.99
CA GLU A 175 -3.62 0.26 5.99
C GLU A 175 -2.10 0.08 5.89
N MET A 176 -1.39 -0.10 7.02
CA MET A 176 0.04 -0.42 7.02
C MET A 176 0.32 -1.74 6.30
N ILE A 177 -0.45 -2.79 6.58
CA ILE A 177 -0.35 -4.06 5.87
C ILE A 177 -0.57 -3.85 4.38
N TYR A 178 -1.63 -3.17 3.99
CA TYR A 178 -1.92 -2.92 2.57
C TYR A 178 -0.77 -2.20 1.87
N LYS A 179 -0.22 -1.15 2.49
CA LYS A 179 0.95 -0.45 1.97
C LYS A 179 2.14 -1.39 1.77
N ILE A 180 2.48 -2.19 2.78
CA ILE A 180 3.62 -3.13 2.68
C ILE A 180 3.38 -4.16 1.58
N LYS A 181 2.14 -4.65 1.40
CA LYS A 181 1.81 -5.56 0.28
C LYS A 181 2.10 -4.89 -1.07
N TYR A 182 1.70 -3.64 -1.24
CA TYR A 182 1.92 -2.88 -2.46
C TYR A 182 3.41 -2.67 -2.73
N ASP A 183 4.17 -2.23 -1.72
CA ASP A 183 5.61 -1.98 -1.82
C ASP A 183 6.38 -3.26 -2.19
N ILE A 184 6.01 -4.40 -1.59
CA ILE A 184 6.59 -5.70 -1.90
C ILE A 184 6.27 -6.12 -3.34
N LEU A 185 5.02 -5.99 -3.77
CA LEU A 185 4.64 -6.35 -5.14
C LEU A 185 5.42 -5.50 -6.15
N SER A 186 5.43 -4.17 -5.95
CA SER A 186 6.17 -3.23 -6.77
C SER A 186 7.64 -3.63 -6.86
N ARG A 187 8.29 -3.94 -5.74
CA ARG A 187 9.68 -4.38 -5.70
C ARG A 187 9.95 -5.69 -6.48
N ILE A 188 8.98 -6.60 -6.53
CA ILE A 188 9.12 -7.89 -7.22
C ILE A 188 8.98 -7.72 -8.74
N VAL A 189 8.04 -6.89 -9.19
CA VAL A 189 7.60 -6.84 -10.59
C VAL A 189 8.12 -5.64 -11.38
N THR A 190 8.83 -4.72 -10.71
CA THR A 190 9.45 -3.54 -11.33
C THR A 190 10.98 -3.59 -11.25
N SER A 191 11.64 -2.82 -12.11
CA SER A 191 13.10 -2.66 -12.14
C SER A 191 13.48 -1.23 -12.54
N ASN A 192 14.68 -0.77 -12.22
CA ASN A 192 15.08 0.61 -12.56
C ASN A 192 15.21 0.87 -14.07
N THR A 193 15.13 -0.16 -14.92
CA THR A 193 15.44 -0.07 -16.35
C THR A 193 14.27 -0.44 -17.26
N ASP A 194 13.16 -0.95 -16.74
CA ASP A 194 12.02 -1.36 -17.57
C ASP A 194 11.00 -0.23 -17.75
N ALA A 195 10.87 0.26 -18.98
CA ALA A 195 9.90 1.27 -19.37
C ALA A 195 8.43 0.82 -19.21
N GLN A 196 8.17 -0.47 -18.99
CA GLN A 196 6.83 -1.04 -18.79
C GLN A 196 6.50 -1.33 -17.31
N ASN A 197 7.33 -0.90 -16.35
CA ASN A 197 7.12 -1.14 -14.91
C ASN A 197 5.67 -0.90 -14.45
N VAL A 198 5.08 0.22 -14.87
CA VAL A 198 3.72 0.57 -14.47
C VAL A 198 2.69 -0.46 -14.98
N HIS A 199 2.81 -0.90 -16.23
CA HIS A 199 1.92 -1.89 -16.80
C HIS A 199 2.14 -3.27 -16.16
N ASN A 200 3.39 -3.63 -15.84
CA ASN A 200 3.72 -4.86 -15.11
C ASN A 200 3.06 -4.86 -13.73
N LEU A 201 3.17 -3.75 -12.99
CA LEU A 201 2.60 -3.58 -11.66
C LEU A 201 1.08 -3.63 -11.70
N ALA A 202 0.44 -2.83 -12.58
CA ALA A 202 -1.01 -2.82 -12.76
C ALA A 202 -1.55 -4.21 -13.13
N TYR A 203 -0.85 -4.91 -14.03
CA TYR A 203 -1.19 -6.26 -14.43
C TYR A 203 -1.19 -7.23 -13.24
N TRP A 204 -0.08 -7.31 -12.49
CA TRP A 204 0.04 -8.24 -11.38
C TRP A 204 -0.86 -7.89 -10.20
N ARG A 205 -1.07 -6.60 -9.93
CA ARG A 205 -2.04 -6.12 -8.95
C ARG A 205 -3.44 -6.67 -9.26
N ASN A 206 -3.86 -6.56 -10.52
CA ASN A 206 -5.13 -7.12 -10.97
C ASN A 206 -5.18 -8.65 -10.85
N GLN A 207 -4.13 -9.36 -11.26
CA GLN A 207 -4.06 -10.83 -11.21
C GLN A 207 -4.02 -11.42 -9.78
N LEU A 208 -3.53 -10.64 -8.82
CA LEU A 208 -3.37 -11.04 -7.42
C LEU A 208 -4.44 -10.43 -6.49
N SER A 209 -5.33 -9.61 -7.02
CA SER A 209 -6.37 -8.91 -6.26
C SER A 209 -7.19 -9.82 -5.34
N GLU A 210 -7.68 -10.96 -5.85
CA GLU A 210 -8.48 -11.92 -5.08
C GLU A 210 -7.66 -12.82 -4.14
N GLU A 211 -6.35 -12.96 -4.38
CA GLU A 211 -5.48 -13.86 -3.62
C GLU A 211 -4.73 -13.14 -2.49
N ILE A 212 -4.40 -11.86 -2.69
CA ILE A 212 -3.54 -11.07 -1.81
C ILE A 212 -4.22 -9.76 -1.40
N GLY A 213 -5.38 -9.41 -1.96
CA GLY A 213 -6.16 -8.25 -1.53
C GLY A 213 -5.62 -6.94 -2.06
N PHE A 214 -5.64 -6.79 -3.39
CA PHE A 214 -5.34 -5.54 -4.06
C PHE A 214 -6.59 -4.97 -4.73
N ILE A 215 -6.68 -3.65 -4.78
CA ILE A 215 -7.70 -2.95 -5.57
C ILE A 215 -7.51 -3.34 -7.04
N LYS A 216 -8.59 -3.60 -7.79
CA LYS A 216 -8.53 -3.80 -9.25
C LYS A 216 -8.67 -2.44 -9.95
N ASN A 217 -7.98 -2.24 -11.07
CA ASN A 217 -8.21 -1.09 -11.96
C ASN A 217 -8.39 -1.57 -13.39
N GLU A 218 -9.13 -0.78 -14.17
CA GLU A 218 -9.20 -0.93 -15.62
C GLU A 218 -7.87 -0.53 -16.25
N SER A 219 -7.00 -1.52 -16.45
CA SER A 219 -5.73 -1.34 -17.18
C SER A 219 -6.04 -1.13 -18.66
N LYS A 220 -5.62 0.00 -19.22
CA LYS A 220 -5.85 0.29 -20.65
C LYS A 220 -4.88 -0.47 -21.54
N TYR A 221 -3.64 -0.64 -21.08
CA TYR A 221 -2.59 -1.30 -21.85
C TYR A 221 -2.38 -2.73 -21.35
N THR A 222 -2.20 -3.65 -22.30
CA THR A 222 -1.89 -5.04 -22.00
C THR A 222 -0.40 -5.20 -21.78
N TYR A 223 -0.04 -5.83 -20.67
CA TYR A 223 1.31 -6.31 -20.43
C TYR A 223 1.67 -7.40 -21.45
N MET A 224 2.70 -7.16 -22.25
CA MET A 224 3.29 -8.19 -23.13
C MET A 224 4.23 -9.06 -22.29
N ARG A 225 3.73 -10.22 -21.86
CA ARG A 225 4.49 -11.23 -21.13
C ARG A 225 5.69 -11.67 -21.95
N LYS A 226 6.85 -11.82 -21.29
CA LYS A 226 8.11 -12.26 -21.92
C LYS A 226 8.49 -13.69 -21.55
N GLU A 227 7.61 -14.42 -20.87
CA GLU A 227 7.82 -15.78 -20.36
C GLU A 227 9.03 -15.91 -19.42
N THR A 228 9.31 -14.85 -18.67
CA THR A 228 10.39 -14.81 -17.68
C THR A 228 9.90 -15.27 -16.30
N LEU A 229 10.79 -15.44 -15.31
CA LEU A 229 10.37 -15.78 -13.93
C LEU A 229 9.38 -14.77 -13.34
N ILE A 230 9.54 -13.49 -13.67
CA ILE A 230 8.65 -12.39 -13.24
C ILE A 230 7.31 -12.38 -13.98
N ASP A 231 7.13 -13.25 -14.99
CA ASP A 231 5.85 -13.54 -15.62
C ASP A 231 5.10 -14.72 -14.94
N ASN A 232 5.71 -15.36 -13.95
CA ASN A 232 5.15 -16.55 -13.29
C ASN A 232 4.47 -16.20 -11.96
N LYS A 233 3.16 -16.49 -11.89
CA LYS A 233 2.33 -16.23 -10.70
C LYS A 233 2.84 -16.93 -9.44
N GLN A 234 3.25 -18.20 -9.54
CA GLN A 234 3.76 -18.97 -8.39
C GLN A 234 5.08 -18.39 -7.88
N TYR A 235 5.98 -18.01 -8.79
CA TYR A 235 7.22 -17.36 -8.42
C TYR A 235 6.98 -16.03 -7.70
N ILE A 236 6.11 -15.18 -8.24
CA ILE A 236 5.75 -13.90 -7.62
C ILE A 236 5.14 -14.10 -6.24
N LEU A 237 4.18 -15.02 -6.11
CA LEU A 237 3.59 -15.34 -4.80
C LEU A 237 4.61 -15.88 -3.80
N TYR A 238 5.55 -16.71 -4.25
CA TYR A 238 6.63 -17.21 -3.41
C TYR A 238 7.54 -16.07 -2.92
N GLN A 239 7.99 -15.20 -3.83
CA GLN A 239 8.80 -14.04 -3.47
C GLN A 239 8.03 -13.09 -2.56
N PHE A 240 6.74 -12.90 -2.82
CA PHE A 240 5.86 -12.08 -2.01
C PHE A 240 5.84 -12.56 -0.57
N PHE A 241 5.54 -13.83 -0.31
CA PHE A 241 5.50 -14.36 1.06
C PHE A 241 6.88 -14.47 1.73
N LEU A 242 7.96 -14.56 0.95
CA LEU A 242 9.33 -14.50 1.47
C LEU A 242 9.68 -13.12 2.04
N LEU A 243 9.17 -12.07 1.40
CA LEU A 243 9.34 -10.68 1.85
C LEU A 243 8.29 -10.31 2.90
N PHE A 244 7.05 -10.76 2.71
CA PHE A 244 5.89 -10.47 3.55
C PHE A 244 5.76 -11.49 4.69
N LYS A 245 6.75 -11.55 5.58
CA LYS A 245 6.68 -12.37 6.80
C LYS A 245 6.03 -11.59 7.94
N VAL A 246 5.29 -12.28 8.82
CA VAL A 246 4.60 -11.65 9.97
C VAL A 246 5.61 -10.85 10.81
N GLU A 247 6.76 -11.44 11.14
CA GLU A 247 7.77 -10.81 12.00
C GLU A 247 8.35 -9.53 11.39
N LYS A 248 8.55 -9.49 10.07
CA LYS A 248 9.02 -8.28 9.37
C LYS A 248 7.97 -7.19 9.41
N VAL A 249 6.73 -7.52 9.07
CA VAL A 249 5.62 -6.56 9.07
C VAL A 249 5.34 -6.01 10.46
N VAL A 250 5.40 -6.87 11.49
CA VAL A 250 5.29 -6.46 12.90
C VAL A 250 6.34 -5.42 13.26
N THR A 251 7.58 -5.59 12.81
CA THR A 251 8.67 -4.66 13.10
C THR A 251 8.40 -3.29 12.48
N GLU A 252 7.98 -3.26 11.20
CA GLU A 252 7.63 -2.01 10.51
C GLU A 252 6.45 -1.28 11.17
N ILE A 253 5.41 -2.02 11.57
CA ILE A 253 4.26 -1.47 12.30
C ILE A 253 4.69 -0.92 13.66
N LEU A 254 5.50 -1.68 14.40
CA LEU A 254 5.97 -1.30 15.73
C LEU A 254 6.74 0.03 15.70
N GLU A 255 7.64 0.19 14.73
CA GLU A 255 8.39 1.43 14.57
C GLU A 255 7.47 2.64 14.39
N LYS A 256 6.38 2.49 13.62
CA LYS A 256 5.41 3.58 13.39
C LYS A 256 4.58 3.87 14.63
N ILE A 257 4.17 2.84 15.37
CA ILE A 257 3.42 3.00 16.62
C ILE A 257 4.28 3.76 17.65
N ASN A 258 5.50 3.29 17.91
CA ASN A 258 6.34 3.87 18.97
C ASN A 258 6.90 5.26 18.63
N LYS A 259 6.97 5.64 17.35
CA LYS A 259 7.37 6.99 16.92
C LYS A 259 6.24 8.03 17.01
N ASN A 260 4.98 7.60 17.16
CA ASN A 260 3.82 8.49 17.18
C ASN A 260 3.05 8.33 18.49
N PRO A 261 3.03 9.35 19.37
CA PRO A 261 2.33 9.29 20.65
C PRO A 261 0.84 8.94 20.55
N THR A 262 0.17 9.36 19.46
CA THR A 262 -1.25 9.04 19.24
C THR A 262 -1.44 7.55 18.98
N PHE A 263 -0.61 6.96 18.10
CA PHE A 263 -0.68 5.52 17.83
C PHE A 263 -0.23 4.69 19.03
N LEU A 264 0.77 5.14 19.77
CA LEU A 264 1.15 4.53 21.04
C LEU A 264 -0.06 4.46 21.99
N CYS A 265 -0.75 5.58 22.20
CA CYS A 265 -1.95 5.65 23.04
C CYS A 265 -3.08 4.71 22.56
N LEU A 266 -3.43 4.75 21.27
CA LEU A 266 -4.48 3.90 20.71
C LEU A 266 -4.13 2.40 20.80
N THR A 267 -2.87 2.05 20.61
CA THR A 267 -2.38 0.68 20.71
C THR A 267 -2.47 0.19 22.14
N SER A 268 -2.02 1.01 23.08
CA SER A 268 -2.10 0.75 24.52
C SER A 268 -3.54 0.53 24.98
N GLN A 269 -4.45 1.44 24.58
CA GLN A 269 -5.86 1.34 24.88
C GLN A 269 -6.44 0.01 24.38
N PHE A 270 -6.19 -0.35 23.12
CA PHE A 270 -6.68 -1.61 22.54
C PHE A 270 -6.22 -2.84 23.33
N ILE A 271 -4.95 -2.84 23.78
CA ILE A 271 -4.36 -3.95 24.55
C ILE A 271 -5.01 -4.06 25.93
N VAL A 272 -5.11 -2.95 26.67
CA VAL A 272 -5.68 -2.93 28.03
C VAL A 272 -7.16 -3.32 28.03
N GLU A 273 -7.92 -2.92 27.01
CA GLU A 273 -9.34 -3.31 26.87
C GLU A 273 -9.54 -4.82 26.68
N ARG A 274 -8.51 -5.56 26.24
CA ARG A 274 -8.60 -6.99 25.90
C ARG A 274 -7.76 -7.90 26.78
N GLU A 275 -6.83 -7.35 27.54
CA GLU A 275 -6.00 -8.10 28.46
C GLU A 275 -5.87 -7.35 29.79
N THR A 276 -6.25 -8.01 30.88
CA THR A 276 -6.21 -7.43 32.22
C THR A 276 -5.11 -8.03 33.09
N LYS A 277 -4.47 -9.14 32.66
CA LYS A 277 -3.41 -9.78 33.44
C LYS A 277 -2.11 -8.98 33.30
N GLU A 278 -1.67 -8.39 34.40
CA GLU A 278 -0.40 -7.65 34.50
C GLU A 278 0.79 -8.40 33.87
N SER A 279 0.94 -9.70 34.17
CA SER A 279 2.04 -10.52 33.64
C SER A 279 2.05 -10.65 32.11
N LYS A 280 0.91 -10.44 31.45
CA LYS A 280 0.81 -10.39 29.99
C LYS A 280 0.94 -8.96 29.47
N LEU A 281 0.37 -7.97 30.15
CA LEU A 281 0.55 -6.56 29.81
C LEU A 281 2.04 -6.18 29.77
N LYS A 282 2.82 -6.61 30.76
CA LYS A 282 4.30 -6.46 30.80
C LYS A 282 5.05 -7.19 29.68
N LYS A 283 4.41 -8.10 28.94
CA LYS A 283 4.98 -8.73 27.73
C LYS A 283 4.65 -7.94 26.48
N TYR A 284 3.52 -7.22 26.47
CA TYR A 284 3.01 -6.49 25.31
C TYR A 284 3.49 -5.04 25.26
N MET A 285 3.77 -4.45 26.43
CA MET A 285 4.11 -3.05 26.59
C MET A 285 5.22 -2.88 27.63
N GLU A 286 6.02 -1.84 27.44
CA GLU A 286 7.03 -1.37 28.39
C GLU A 286 6.48 -0.14 29.11
N PHE A 287 6.64 -0.09 30.44
CA PHE A 287 6.06 0.94 31.29
C PHE A 287 7.16 1.71 31.99
N ASP A 288 7.00 3.02 32.09
CA ASP A 288 7.78 3.85 33.02
C ASP A 288 7.14 3.77 34.43
N ASN A 289 5.81 3.73 34.50
CA ASN A 289 5.06 3.45 35.73
C ASN A 289 3.81 2.59 35.44
N PHE A 290 3.80 1.36 35.93
CA PHE A 290 2.70 0.42 35.68
C PHE A 290 1.39 0.82 36.37
N ASP A 291 1.45 1.33 37.61
CA ASP A 291 0.27 1.66 38.40
C ASP A 291 -0.51 2.84 37.81
N LEU A 292 0.21 3.75 37.12
CA LEU A 292 -0.37 4.88 36.39
C LEU A 292 -0.67 4.56 34.91
N LEU A 293 -0.39 3.33 34.45
CA LEU A 293 -0.41 2.96 33.04
C LEU A 293 0.40 3.92 32.15
N ASP A 294 1.52 4.40 32.68
CA ASP A 294 2.45 5.25 31.95
C ASP A 294 3.32 4.37 31.05
N ILE A 295 2.94 4.30 29.78
CA ILE A 295 3.46 3.36 28.78
C ILE A 295 4.53 4.06 27.94
N ARG A 296 5.74 3.53 28.03
CA ARG A 296 6.91 4.01 27.28
C ARG A 296 6.90 3.52 25.84
N SER A 297 6.57 2.25 25.63
CA SER A 297 6.63 1.63 24.30
C SER A 297 5.75 0.39 24.18
N ILE A 298 5.39 0.04 22.95
CA ILE A 298 4.81 -1.26 22.60
C ILE A 298 5.93 -2.21 22.20
N THR A 299 5.77 -3.50 22.49
CA THR A 299 6.70 -4.55 22.05
C THR A 299 6.19 -5.28 20.80
N ASN A 300 7.06 -6.03 20.12
CA ASN A 300 6.65 -6.93 19.02
C ASN A 300 5.52 -7.88 19.43
N LYS A 301 5.51 -8.36 20.68
CA LYS A 301 4.45 -9.25 21.19
C LYS A 301 3.12 -8.52 21.33
N GLY A 302 3.13 -7.23 21.66
CA GLY A 302 1.93 -6.40 21.72
C GLY A 302 1.29 -6.24 20.34
N VAL A 303 2.09 -5.94 19.32
CA VAL A 303 1.60 -5.86 17.93
C VAL A 303 1.07 -7.21 17.45
N ILE A 304 1.81 -8.30 17.70
CA ILE A 304 1.36 -9.66 17.37
C ILE A 304 0.03 -9.98 18.06
N PHE A 305 -0.14 -9.63 19.33
CA PHE A 305 -1.38 -9.85 20.07
C PHE A 305 -2.57 -9.14 19.41
N ILE A 306 -2.38 -7.91 18.91
CA ILE A 306 -3.41 -7.18 18.18
C ILE A 306 -3.75 -7.90 16.87
N MET A 307 -2.73 -8.28 16.10
CA MET A 307 -2.90 -9.00 14.84
C MET A 307 -3.57 -10.38 15.03
N GLU A 308 -3.27 -11.09 16.13
CA GLU A 308 -3.98 -12.32 16.50
C GLU A 308 -5.44 -12.04 16.87
N SER A 309 -5.71 -10.96 17.61
CA SER A 309 -7.07 -10.54 17.98
C SER A 309 -7.91 -10.14 16.77
N MET A 310 -7.26 -9.65 15.70
CA MET A 310 -7.89 -9.35 14.41
C MET A 310 -8.06 -10.60 13.53
N GLY A 311 -7.54 -11.77 13.92
CA GLY A 311 -7.60 -13.01 13.13
C GLY A 311 -6.62 -13.06 11.95
N ILE A 312 -5.84 -12.00 11.72
CA ILE A 312 -4.94 -11.87 10.56
C ILE A 312 -3.61 -12.61 10.75
N ALA A 313 -3.16 -12.78 12.01
CA ALA A 313 -1.99 -13.57 12.36
C ALA A 313 -2.38 -14.78 13.21
N LEU A 314 -1.70 -15.90 13.00
CA LEU A 314 -1.93 -17.18 13.65
C LEU A 314 -0.65 -17.67 14.32
N LYS A 315 -0.72 -17.99 15.60
CA LYS A 315 0.37 -18.69 16.29
C LYS A 315 0.33 -20.18 16.02
N LYS A 316 1.46 -20.73 15.58
CA LYS A 316 1.61 -22.18 15.49
C LYS A 316 1.59 -22.77 16.90
N ARG A 317 0.56 -23.58 17.21
CA ARG A 317 0.60 -24.45 18.39
C ARG A 317 1.42 -25.67 18.01
N TYR A 318 2.61 -25.82 18.61
CA TYR A 318 3.33 -27.08 18.51
C TYR A 318 2.46 -28.14 19.20
N LYS A 319 1.93 -29.09 18.42
CA LYS A 319 1.55 -30.38 19.00
C LYS A 319 2.87 -31.08 19.27
N PHE A 320 3.30 -31.11 20.53
CA PHE A 320 4.27 -32.09 20.97
C PHE A 320 3.59 -33.44 20.77
N TYR A 321 4.09 -34.23 19.83
CA TYR A 321 3.71 -35.63 19.66
C TYR A 321 4.69 -36.49 20.43
#